data_AF-A0A9E6AXX6-F1
#
_entry.id   AF-A0A9E6AXX6-F1
#
_cell.length_a   1.000
_cell.length_b   1.000
_cell.length_c   1.000
_cell.angle_alpha   90.00
_cell.angle_beta   90.00
_cell.angle_gamma   90.00
#
_symmetry.space_group_name_H-M   'P 1'
#
loop_
_entity.id
_entity.type
_entity.pdbx_description
1 polymer ?
#
loop_
_entity_poly.entity_id
_entity_poly.type
_entity_poly.pdbx_seq_one_letter_code
_entity_poly.pdbx_strand_id
1 'polypeptide(L)' 'MTKTLYDKIWDAHIAHEAADGTSLLYIDRHLVHEVTSPQAFEGLRMSGRKVRAPEKVLAVADHNVPTTPMLNGVACIEN' A
#
# COMPACT_ATOMS: atom_id res chain seq x y z
N MET A 1 -4.97 31.36 12.73
CA MET A 1 -5.59 30.16 13.32
C MET A 1 -4.49 29.17 13.65
N THR A 2 -4.55 28.55 14.82
CA THR A 2 -3.60 27.49 15.19
C THR A 2 -3.95 26.23 14.41
N LYS A 3 -3.01 25.69 13.62
CA LYS A 3 -3.22 24.44 12.87
C LYS A 3 -3.29 23.25 13.82
N THR A 4 -4.25 22.35 13.58
CA THR A 4 -4.36 21.07 14.29
C THR A 4 -3.21 20.13 13.89
N LEU A 5 -3.05 19.01 14.60
CA LEU A 5 -2.09 17.97 14.18
C LEU A 5 -2.46 17.39 12.81
N TYR A 6 -3.75 17.22 12.55
CA TYR A 6 -4.26 16.73 11.27
C TYR A 6 -3.84 17.67 10.13
N ASP A 7 -4.09 18.98 10.27
CA ASP A 7 -3.73 19.97 9.25
C ASP A 7 -2.23 19.95 8.96
N LYS A 8 -1.40 19.83 10.01
CA LYS A 8 0.06 19.76 9.86
C LYS A 8 0.51 18.52 9.08
N ILE A 9 -0.09 17.35 9.36
CA ILE A 9 0.23 16.12 8.63
C ILE A 9 -0.26 16.26 7.19
N TRP A 10 -1.50 16.70 6.98
CA TRP A 10 -2.10 16.88 5.66
C TRP A 10 -1.24 17.80 4.79
N ASP A 11 -0.95 19.02 5.27
CA ASP A 11 -0.15 20.02 4.56
C ASP A 11 1.26 19.51 4.20
N ALA A 12 1.85 18.64 5.02
CA ALA A 12 3.16 18.06 4.77
C ALA A 12 3.17 17.01 3.65
N HIS A 13 2.00 16.46 3.26
CA HIS A 13 1.89 15.36 2.30
C HIS A 13 1.15 15.73 1.00
N ILE A 14 0.61 16.95 0.88
CA ILE A 14 0.08 17.46 -0.39
C ILE A 14 1.23 17.59 -1.39
N ALA A 15 1.11 16.89 -2.51
CA ALA A 15 2.01 17.04 -3.66
C ALA A 15 1.49 18.11 -4.64
N HIS A 16 0.17 18.23 -4.77
CA HIS A 16 -0.48 19.23 -5.62
C HIS A 16 -1.93 19.47 -5.17
N GLU A 17 -2.42 20.68 -5.32
CA GLU A 17 -3.83 21.03 -5.14
C GLU A 17 -4.34 21.67 -6.42
N ALA A 18 -5.40 21.09 -7.00
CA ALA A 18 -6.02 21.57 -8.22
C ALA A 18 -6.95 22.75 -7.91
N ALA A 19 -7.28 23.55 -8.94
CA ALA A 19 -8.13 24.73 -8.79
C ALA A 19 -9.58 24.42 -8.34
N ASP A 20 -10.03 23.17 -8.50
CA ASP A 20 -11.32 22.68 -8.04
C ASP A 20 -11.31 22.20 -6.57
N GLY A 21 -10.15 22.29 -5.89
CA GLY A 21 -9.95 21.84 -4.52
C GLY A 21 -9.53 20.37 -4.38
N THR A 22 -9.33 19.64 -5.49
CA THR A 22 -8.83 18.26 -5.44
C THR A 22 -7.36 18.23 -5.01
N SER A 23 -7.07 17.54 -3.91
CA SER A 23 -5.71 17.34 -3.42
C SER A 23 -5.11 16.03 -3.91
N LEU A 24 -3.93 16.10 -4.53
CA LEU A 24 -3.05 14.96 -4.76
C LEU A 24 -2.13 14.79 -3.56
N LEU A 25 -2.29 13.68 -2.84
CA LEU A 25 -1.43 13.32 -1.72
C LEU A 25 -0.33 12.35 -2.16
N TYR A 26 0.86 12.56 -1.61
CA TYR A 26 1.91 11.56 -1.66
C TYR A 26 1.72 10.54 -0.54
N ILE A 27 1.80 9.25 -0.87
CA ILE A 27 1.68 8.16 0.10
C ILE A 27 3.07 7.60 0.43
N ASP A 28 3.48 7.75 1.69
CA ASP A 28 4.82 7.34 2.15
C ASP A 28 4.95 5.87 2.51
N ARG A 29 3.83 5.20 2.81
CA ARG A 29 3.82 3.78 3.14
C ARG A 29 2.57 3.11 2.61
N HIS A 30 2.78 1.95 1.99
CA HIS A 30 1.71 1.02 1.65
C HIS A 30 1.80 -0.18 2.59
N LEU A 31 0.74 -0.44 3.35
CA LEU A 31 0.59 -1.65 4.13
C LEU A 31 -0.33 -2.58 3.34
N VAL A 32 0.19 -3.74 2.98
CA VAL A 32 -0.49 -4.70 2.09
C VAL A 32 -0.58 -6.06 2.76
N HIS A 33 -1.66 -6.78 2.46
CA HIS A 33 -1.93 -8.11 2.99
C HIS A 33 -2.49 -9.05 1.91
N GLU A 34 -2.41 -10.36 2.15
CA GLU A 34 -2.62 -11.42 1.16
C GLU A 34 -4.05 -11.52 0.60
N VAL A 35 -5.02 -10.82 1.18
CA VAL A 35 -6.44 -10.95 0.79
C VAL A 35 -6.81 -9.96 -0.33
N THR A 36 -6.42 -8.69 -0.21
CA THR A 36 -6.86 -7.60 -1.11
C THR A 36 -5.76 -7.10 -2.03
N SER A 37 -4.50 -7.40 -1.70
CA SER A 37 -3.35 -6.89 -2.44
C SER A 37 -3.09 -7.63 -3.74
N PRO A 38 -3.36 -8.95 -3.87
CA PRO A 38 -3.23 -9.65 -5.17
C PRO A 38 -4.02 -8.96 -6.29
N GLN A 39 -5.23 -8.47 -6.01
CA GLN A 39 -6.07 -7.75 -6.98
C GLN A 39 -5.43 -6.42 -7.41
N ALA A 40 -4.81 -5.70 -6.48
CA ALA A 40 -4.11 -4.45 -6.79
C ALA A 40 -2.83 -4.69 -7.65
N PHE A 41 -2.06 -5.73 -7.33
CA PHE A 41 -0.88 -6.12 -8.11
C PHE A 41 -1.26 -6.63 -9.50
N GLU A 42 -2.36 -7.37 -9.61
CA GLU A 42 -2.90 -7.79 -10.91
C GLU A 42 -3.29 -6.58 -11.78
N GLY A 43 -3.95 -5.57 -11.19
CA GLY A 43 -4.24 -4.31 -11.89
C GLY A 43 -2.98 -3.59 -12.39
N LEU A 44 -1.88 -3.60 -11.61
CA LEU A 44 -0.59 -3.07 -12.07
C LEU A 44 -0.05 -3.88 -13.25
N ARG A 45 -0.10 -5.22 -13.18
CA ARG A 45 0.36 -6.11 -14.25
C ARG A 45 -0.44 -5.90 -15.54
N MET A 46 -1.76 -5.85 -15.45
CA MET A 46 -2.65 -5.62 -16.61
C MET A 46 -2.41 -4.26 -17.27
N SER A 47 -2.05 -3.24 -16.49
CA SER A 47 -1.71 -1.91 -17.00
C SER A 47 -0.24 -1.77 -17.41
N GLY A 48 0.57 -2.83 -17.35
CA GLY A 48 1.99 -2.81 -17.68
C GLY A 48 2.85 -1.97 -16.73
N ARG A 49 2.36 -1.72 -15.51
CA ARG A 49 3.01 -0.88 -14.51
C ARG A 49 3.74 -1.73 -13.48
N LYS A 50 4.86 -1.18 -12.98
CA LYS A 50 5.57 -1.73 -11.82
C LYS A 50 5.20 -0.94 -10.57
N VAL A 51 5.40 -1.57 -9.41
CA VAL A 51 5.37 -0.86 -8.12
C VAL A 51 6.44 0.23 -8.15
N ARG A 52 6.02 1.48 -7.92
CA ARG A 52 6.90 2.66 -8.10
C ARG A 52 8.02 2.73 -7.06
N ALA A 53 7.73 2.38 -5.80
CA ALA A 53 8.64 2.49 -4.66
C ALA A 53 8.48 1.25 -3.76
N PRO A 54 9.02 0.09 -4.14
CA PRO A 54 8.87 -1.16 -3.38
C PRO A 54 9.36 -1.08 -1.93
N GLU A 55 10.38 -0.27 -1.66
CA GLU A 55 10.93 -0.02 -0.31
C GLU A 55 9.95 0.70 0.63
N LYS A 56 8.90 1.31 0.07
CA LYS A 56 7.80 1.94 0.80
C LYS A 56 6.62 0.98 1.02
N VAL A 57 6.72 -0.27 0.59
CA VAL A 57 5.67 -1.28 0.75
C VAL A 57 6.08 -2.26 1.85
N LEU A 58 5.19 -2.48 2.81
CA LEU A 58 5.32 -3.54 3.80
C LEU A 58 4.19 -4.55 3.58
N ALA A 59 4.56 -5.77 3.22
CA ALA A 59 3.63 -6.87 3.00
C ALA A 59 3.64 -7.82 4.20
N VAL A 60 2.45 -8.22 4.64
CA VAL A 60 2.25 -9.19 5.70
C VAL A 60 1.29 -10.27 5.20
N ALA A 61 1.59 -11.54 5.47
CA ALA A 61 0.65 -12.63 5.32
C ALA A 61 0.24 -13.07 6.73
N ASP A 62 -0.98 -12.72 7.16
CA ASP A 62 -1.46 -12.92 8.54
C ASP A 62 -2.90 -13.43 8.64
N HIS A 63 -3.70 -13.33 7.59
CA HIS A 63 -5.10 -13.72 7.57
C HIS A 63 -5.31 -15.20 7.22
N ASN A 64 -4.51 -15.73 6.29
CA ASN A 64 -4.69 -17.07 5.70
C ASN A 64 -3.51 -18.00 5.98
N VAL A 65 -2.58 -17.61 6.85
CA VAL A 65 -1.49 -18.49 7.26
C VAL A 65 -2.08 -19.60 8.16
N PRO A 66 -1.97 -20.88 7.77
CA PRO A 66 -2.50 -21.96 8.59
C PRO A 66 -1.79 -22.04 9.93
N THR A 67 -2.53 -22.39 10.97
CA THR A 67 -1.98 -22.71 12.29
C THR A 67 -1.24 -24.04 12.33
N THR A 68 -1.41 -24.88 11.30
CA THR A 68 -0.67 -26.13 11.11
C THR A 68 0.57 -25.92 10.23
N PRO A 69 1.72 -26.55 10.56
CA PRO A 69 2.92 -26.44 9.74
C PRO A 69 2.66 -27.01 8.33
N MET A 70 2.81 -26.17 7.31
CA MET A 70 2.90 -26.67 5.94
C MET A 70 4.30 -27.24 5.70
N LEU A 71 4.40 -28.37 4.99
CA LEU A 71 5.66 -29.09 4.71
C LEU A 71 6.78 -28.20 4.12
N ASN A 72 6.43 -27.04 3.54
CA ASN A 72 7.37 -26.11 2.90
C ASN A 72 7.32 -24.65 3.44
N GLY A 73 6.64 -24.39 4.57
CA GLY A 73 6.60 -23.04 5.18
C GLY A 73 6.14 -21.93 4.23
N VAL A 74 6.76 -20.74 4.29
CA VAL A 74 6.42 -19.57 3.45
C VAL A 74 6.65 -19.79 1.95
N ALA A 75 7.42 -20.80 1.56
CA ALA A 75 7.74 -21.09 0.16
C ALA A 75 6.53 -21.59 -0.66
N CYS A 76 5.42 -21.96 -0.02
CA CYS A 76 4.19 -22.34 -0.73
C CYS A 76 3.37 -21.15 -1.26
N ILE A 77 3.72 -19.91 -0.89
CA ILE A 77 2.98 -18.69 -1.24
C ILE A 77 3.42 -18.11 -2.61
N GLU A 78 4.56 -18.53 -3.16
CA GLU A 78 5.16 -17.93 -4.38
C GLU A 78 4.73 -18.57 -5.73
N ASN A 79 3.47 -18.99 -5.90
CA ASN A 79 2.97 -19.41 -7.24
C ASN A 79 2.36 -18.25 -8.03
#